data_AF-A0A3C0AGH0-F1
#
_entry.id   AF-A0A3C0AGH0-F1
#
_cell.length_a   1.000
_cell.length_b   1.000
_cell.length_c   1.000
_cell.angle_alpha   90.00
_cell.angle_beta   90.00
_cell.angle_gamma   90.00
#
_symmetry.space_group_name_H-M   'P 1'
#
loop_
_entity.id
_entity.type
_entity.pdbx_description
1 polymer ?
#
loop_
_entity_poly.entity_id
_entity_poly.type
_entity_poly.pdbx_seq_one_letter_code
_entity_poly.pdbx_strand_id
1 'polypeptide(L)'
;MGCNSGLCHGANKGKDGFKLSLRGTDDLFDLRAFTDDLKSRRVNLAAPEQSLILLKAIAEVPHKGGQLALAGNAHYEIVSSWIKEGTPLKQDVPRVASIKVLPENPVVPRAGLLQQFRVLATYDNGEV
;
A
#
# COMPACT_ATOMS: atom_id res chain seq x y z
N MET A 1 4.01 -1.42 2.62
CA MET A 1 4.86 -1.56 1.40
C MET A 1 5.83 -0.40 1.19
N GLY A 2 5.47 0.87 1.38
CA GLY A 2 6.47 1.96 1.43
C GLY A 2 7.05 2.46 0.10
N CYS A 3 6.44 2.10 -1.04
CA CYS A 3 6.88 2.52 -2.38
C CYS A 3 6.97 4.05 -2.52
N ASN A 4 6.00 4.75 -1.94
CA ASN A 4 5.85 6.21 -1.91
C ASN A 4 6.64 6.90 -0.78
N SER A 5 7.62 6.22 -0.19
CA SER A 5 8.52 6.84 0.79
C SER A 5 9.49 7.82 0.13
N GLY A 6 9.90 8.84 0.88
CA GLY A 6 10.86 9.86 0.42
C GLY A 6 12.26 9.33 0.08
N LEU A 7 12.58 8.09 0.45
CA LEU A 7 13.84 7.44 0.11
C LEU A 7 13.83 6.84 -1.31
N CYS A 8 12.66 6.59 -1.89
CA CYS A 8 12.50 5.94 -3.19
C CYS A 8 11.53 6.71 -4.10
N HIS A 9 10.38 6.15 -4.48
CA HIS A 9 9.53 6.76 -5.49
C HIS A 9 8.78 7.99 -5.00
N GLY A 10 8.62 8.17 -3.68
CA GLY A 10 8.13 9.40 -3.06
C GLY A 10 9.18 10.50 -2.91
N ALA A 11 10.43 10.27 -3.35
CA ALA A 11 11.45 11.33 -3.39
C ALA A 11 11.03 12.46 -4.35
N ASN A 12 11.54 13.68 -4.15
CA ASN A 12 11.14 14.85 -4.95
C ASN A 12 11.25 14.62 -6.48
N LYS A 13 12.26 13.85 -6.93
CA LYS A 13 12.47 13.48 -8.34
C LYS A 13 12.03 12.04 -8.68
N GLY A 14 11.47 11.30 -7.73
CA GLY A 14 11.26 9.85 -7.84
C GLY A 14 12.57 9.08 -8.03
N LYS A 15 12.48 7.88 -8.61
CA LYS A 15 13.63 7.03 -8.97
C LYS A 15 13.39 6.36 -10.32
N ASP A 16 14.40 6.35 -11.18
CA ASP A 16 14.43 5.62 -12.46
C ASP A 16 13.18 5.85 -13.34
N GLY A 17 12.73 7.11 -13.43
CA GLY A 17 11.55 7.51 -14.22
C GLY A 17 10.21 7.05 -13.62
N PHE A 18 10.19 6.76 -12.32
CA PHE A 18 8.99 6.46 -11.57
C PHE A 18 8.90 7.34 -10.31
N LYS A 19 7.88 8.19 -10.27
CA LYS A 19 7.60 9.12 -9.17
C LYS A 19 6.19 8.87 -8.66
N LEU A 20 6.08 8.82 -7.33
CA LEU A 20 4.84 8.82 -6.58
C LEU A 20 4.81 10.08 -5.71
N SER A 21 3.61 10.51 -5.34
CA SER A 21 3.36 11.51 -4.33
C SER A 21 3.96 11.05 -3.00
N LEU A 22 4.47 11.99 -2.20
CA LEU A 22 5.10 11.64 -0.94
C LEU A 22 4.05 11.10 0.04
N ARG A 23 4.18 9.82 0.45
CA ARG A 23 3.23 9.14 1.34
C ARG A 23 1.79 9.08 0.83
N GLY A 24 1.55 9.20 -0.48
CA GLY A 24 0.21 9.02 -1.04
C GLY A 24 -0.69 10.24 -0.87
N THR A 25 -0.12 11.44 -0.91
CA THR A 25 -0.84 12.70 -0.74
C THR A 25 -1.65 13.12 -1.98
N ASP A 26 -1.38 12.52 -3.15
CA ASP A 26 -2.10 12.78 -4.40
C ASP A 26 -2.41 11.44 -5.07
N ASP A 27 -3.65 10.99 -4.89
CA ASP A 27 -4.16 9.69 -5.31
C ASP A 27 -4.29 9.57 -6.83
N LEU A 28 -4.77 10.62 -7.50
CA LEU A 28 -4.90 10.67 -8.95
C LEU A 28 -3.54 10.69 -9.64
N PHE A 29 -2.57 11.44 -9.10
CA PHE A 29 -1.20 11.42 -9.58
C PHE A 29 -0.58 10.03 -9.45
N ASP A 30 -0.74 9.38 -8.29
CA ASP A 30 -0.19 8.05 -8.03
C ASP A 30 -0.83 6.99 -8.91
N LEU A 31 -2.15 7.05 -9.11
CA LEU A 31 -2.87 6.18 -10.04
C LEU A 31 -2.26 6.27 -11.43
N ARG A 32 -2.18 7.48 -12.00
CA ARG A 32 -1.66 7.69 -13.35
C ARG A 32 -0.21 7.23 -13.52
N ALA A 33 0.62 7.40 -12.48
CA ALA A 33 2.00 6.91 -12.49
C ALA A 33 2.09 5.38 -12.63
N PHE A 34 1.08 4.65 -12.15
CA PHE A 34 0.95 3.20 -12.32
C PHE A 34 0.25 2.81 -13.63
N THR A 35 -0.85 3.47 -13.98
CA THR A 35 -1.78 3.00 -15.04
C THR A 35 -1.54 3.62 -16.41
N ASP A 36 -1.01 4.84 -16.50
CA ASP A 36 -0.92 5.61 -17.75
C ASP A 36 0.52 5.81 -18.19
N ASP A 37 1.39 6.16 -17.24
CA ASP A 37 2.78 6.49 -17.49
C ASP A 37 3.55 5.37 -18.20
N LEU A 38 4.39 5.77 -19.16
CA LEU A 38 5.23 4.87 -19.93
C LEU A 38 4.43 3.71 -20.58
N LYS A 39 3.27 4.04 -21.15
CA LYS A 39 2.37 3.10 -21.85
C LYS A 39 1.87 1.98 -20.95
N SER A 40 1.45 2.32 -19.73
CA SER A 40 0.88 1.36 -18.75
C SER A 40 1.82 0.20 -18.37
N ARG A 41 3.15 0.36 -18.50
CA ARG A 41 4.10 -0.75 -18.27
C ARG A 41 4.13 -1.32 -16.84
N ARG A 42 3.48 -0.67 -15.88
CA ARG A 42 3.54 -1.04 -14.45
C ARG A 42 2.36 -1.86 -13.97
N VAL A 43 1.24 -1.78 -14.68
CA VAL A 43 0.00 -2.50 -14.42
C VAL A 43 -0.40 -3.24 -15.69
N ASN A 44 -0.61 -4.55 -15.58
CA ASN A 44 -1.11 -5.37 -16.67
C ASN A 44 -2.51 -5.88 -16.30
N LEU A 45 -3.55 -5.28 -16.88
CA LEU A 45 -4.94 -5.67 -16.63
C LEU A 45 -5.28 -7.05 -17.21
N ALA A 46 -4.59 -7.47 -18.29
CA ALA A 46 -4.85 -8.75 -18.93
C ALA A 46 -4.18 -9.93 -18.19
N ALA A 47 -3.08 -9.67 -17.48
CA ALA A 47 -2.39 -10.63 -16.63
C ALA A 47 -1.91 -9.91 -15.35
N PRO A 48 -2.79 -9.72 -14.35
CA PRO A 48 -2.51 -8.95 -13.13
C PRO A 48 -1.21 -9.35 -12.44
N GLU A 49 -0.95 -10.64 -12.32
CA GLU A 49 0.23 -11.23 -11.69
C GLU A 49 1.53 -10.86 -12.41
N GLN A 50 1.47 -10.54 -13.71
CA GLN A 50 2.59 -10.08 -14.53
C GLN A 50 2.81 -8.56 -14.46
N SER A 51 2.06 -7.85 -13.60
CA SER A 51 2.24 -6.42 -13.40
C SER A 51 3.58 -6.12 -12.75
N LEU A 52 4.36 -5.20 -13.31
CA LEU A 52 5.69 -4.86 -12.81
C LEU A 52 5.68 -4.40 -11.34
N ILE A 53 4.60 -3.73 -10.90
CA ILE A 53 4.41 -3.36 -9.50
C ILE A 53 4.45 -4.59 -8.56
N LEU A 54 3.79 -5.70 -8.95
CA LEU A 54 3.77 -6.94 -8.19
C LEU A 54 5.11 -7.67 -8.28
N LEU A 55 5.62 -7.87 -9.50
CA LEU A 55 6.87 -8.60 -9.75
C LEU A 55 8.07 -7.94 -9.03
N LYS A 56 8.12 -6.60 -9.00
CA LYS A 56 9.14 -5.85 -8.24
C LYS A 56 8.91 -5.96 -6.72
N ALA A 57 7.67 -5.89 -6.26
CA ALA A 57 7.35 -5.99 -4.84
C ALA A 57 7.74 -7.34 -4.23
N ILE A 58 7.57 -8.44 -4.97
CA ILE A 58 7.96 -9.79 -4.51
C ILE A 58 9.40 -10.18 -4.89
N ALA A 59 10.14 -9.27 -5.53
CA ALA A 59 11.51 -9.48 -6.02
C ALA A 59 11.69 -10.61 -7.04
N GLU A 60 10.64 -10.96 -7.79
CA GLU A 60 10.73 -11.88 -8.94
C GLU A 60 11.49 -11.24 -10.10
N VAL A 61 11.46 -9.91 -10.19
CA VAL A 61 12.36 -9.13 -11.04
C VAL A 61 13.18 -8.14 -10.20
N PRO A 62 14.40 -7.73 -10.62
CA PRO A 62 15.30 -6.95 -9.77
C PRO A 62 14.70 -5.62 -9.28
N HIS A 63 14.40 -5.53 -7.99
CA HIS A 63 13.97 -4.29 -7.35
C HIS A 63 15.09 -3.78 -6.45
N LYS A 64 15.69 -2.63 -6.80
CA LYS A 64 16.80 -2.03 -6.01
C LYS A 64 16.38 -1.69 -4.57
N GLY A 65 15.07 -1.53 -4.32
CA GLY A 65 14.51 -1.35 -2.99
C GLY A 65 14.28 -2.64 -2.19
N GLY A 66 14.73 -3.79 -2.69
CA GLY A 66 14.56 -5.10 -2.03
C GLY A 66 13.16 -5.69 -2.17
N GLN A 67 12.92 -6.82 -1.50
CA GLN A 67 11.61 -7.46 -1.44
C GLN A 67 10.72 -6.73 -0.43
N LEU A 68 9.50 -6.36 -0.85
CA LEU A 68 8.53 -5.60 -0.05
C LEU A 68 7.29 -6.41 0.34
N ALA A 69 7.02 -7.51 -0.35
CA ALA A 69 5.93 -8.42 -0.10
C ALA A 69 6.33 -9.86 -0.47
N LEU A 70 5.52 -10.83 -0.06
CA LEU A 70 5.59 -12.22 -0.52
C LEU A 70 4.34 -12.50 -1.35
N ALA A 71 4.46 -13.30 -2.40
CA ALA A 71 3.30 -13.79 -3.14
C ALA A 71 2.31 -14.45 -2.18
N GLY A 72 1.01 -14.17 -2.34
CA GLY A 72 -0.04 -14.68 -1.46
C GLY A 72 -0.19 -13.99 -0.11
N ASN A 73 0.71 -13.06 0.27
CA ASN A 73 0.54 -12.31 1.51
C ASN A 73 -0.48 -11.16 1.34
N ALA A 74 -0.96 -10.62 2.46
CA ALA A 74 -1.98 -9.57 2.43
C ALA A 74 -1.60 -8.34 1.58
N HIS A 75 -0.33 -7.92 1.60
CA HIS A 75 0.11 -6.77 0.80
C HIS A 75 0.07 -7.05 -0.71
N TYR A 76 0.49 -8.25 -1.13
CA TYR A 76 0.41 -8.69 -2.51
C TYR A 76 -1.05 -8.81 -2.96
N GLU A 77 -1.89 -9.46 -2.16
CA GLU A 77 -3.30 -9.70 -2.50
C GLU A 77 -4.10 -8.41 -2.62
N ILE A 78 -3.85 -7.40 -1.77
CA ILE A 78 -4.51 -6.09 -1.87
C ILE A 78 -4.24 -5.45 -3.24
N VAL A 79 -2.98 -5.43 -3.67
CA VAL A 79 -2.61 -4.82 -4.96
C VAL A 79 -3.08 -5.68 -6.13
N SER A 80 -2.97 -7.00 -6.01
CA SER A 80 -3.41 -7.96 -7.03
C SER A 80 -4.92 -7.86 -7.26
N SER A 81 -5.73 -7.81 -6.20
CA SER A 81 -7.19 -7.61 -6.28
C SER A 81 -7.52 -6.28 -6.93
N TRP A 82 -6.86 -5.20 -6.49
CA TRP A 82 -7.06 -3.87 -7.06
C TRP A 82 -6.78 -3.83 -8.58
N ILE A 83 -5.75 -4.53 -9.05
CA ILE A 83 -5.46 -4.66 -10.50
C ILE A 83 -6.52 -5.50 -11.20
N LYS A 84 -6.91 -6.64 -10.62
CA LYS A 84 -7.98 -7.53 -11.14
C LYS A 84 -9.32 -6.81 -11.30
N GLU A 85 -9.60 -5.86 -10.42
CA GLU A 85 -10.81 -5.02 -10.46
C GLU A 85 -10.74 -3.88 -11.49
N GLY A 86 -9.66 -3.76 -12.26
CA GLY A 86 -9.50 -2.71 -13.26
C GLY A 86 -8.92 -1.41 -12.70
N THR A 87 -8.17 -1.47 -11.60
CA THR A 87 -7.52 -0.33 -10.96
C THR A 87 -8.46 0.84 -10.61
N PRO A 88 -9.60 0.60 -9.94
CA PRO A 88 -10.54 1.65 -9.63
C PRO A 88 -9.95 2.70 -8.68
N LEU A 89 -10.35 3.97 -8.86
CA LEU A 89 -10.12 5.06 -7.91
C LEU A 89 -11.48 5.54 -7.40
N LYS A 90 -11.72 5.33 -6.10
CA LYS A 90 -12.92 5.79 -5.40
C LYS A 90 -12.52 6.87 -4.40
N GLN A 91 -12.88 8.11 -4.69
CA GLN A 91 -12.54 9.26 -3.84
C GLN A 91 -13.62 9.54 -2.80
N ASP A 92 -14.86 9.21 -3.12
CA ASP A 92 -16.00 9.31 -2.21
C ASP A 92 -16.13 8.02 -1.40
N VAL A 93 -15.24 7.86 -0.42
CA VAL A 93 -15.21 6.73 0.50
C VAL A 93 -15.16 7.23 1.94
N PRO A 94 -15.82 6.53 2.89
CA PRO A 94 -15.76 6.88 4.31
C PRO A 94 -14.32 7.03 4.78
N ARG A 95 -14.05 8.10 5.53
CA ARG A 95 -12.72 8.37 6.08
C ARG A 95 -12.65 7.90 7.52
N VAL A 96 -11.48 7.42 7.94
CA VAL A 96 -11.25 7.06 9.35
C VAL A 96 -11.35 8.33 10.19
N ALA A 97 -12.38 8.39 11.04
CA ALA A 97 -12.65 9.48 11.97
C ALA A 97 -11.91 9.32 13.30
N SER A 98 -11.74 8.07 13.77
CA SER A 98 -10.95 7.79 14.97
C SER A 98 -10.32 6.40 14.96
N ILE A 99 -9.26 6.22 15.74
CA ILE A 99 -8.61 4.92 15.96
C ILE A 99 -8.56 4.69 17.46
N LYS A 100 -9.00 3.51 17.91
CA LYS A 100 -8.95 3.07 19.30
C LYS A 100 -8.06 1.84 19.43
N VAL A 101 -7.10 1.87 20.35
CA VAL A 101 -6.22 0.75 20.65
C VAL A 101 -6.62 0.18 22.00
N LEU A 102 -7.00 -1.10 22.03
CA LEU A 102 -7.49 -1.80 23.20
C LEU A 102 -6.53 -2.94 23.59
N PRO A 103 -6.33 -3.22 24.90
CA PRO A 103 -6.81 -2.40 26.02
C PRO A 103 -6.12 -1.03 26.08
N GLU A 104 -6.82 -0.03 26.63
CA GLU A 104 -6.22 1.27 26.95
C GLU A 104 -5.40 1.14 28.24
N ASN A 105 -4.18 1.69 28.24
CA ASN A 105 -3.27 1.68 29.39
C ASN A 105 -3.05 0.30 30.05
N PRO A 106 -2.67 -0.75 29.29
CA PRO A 106 -2.40 -2.05 29.89
C PRO A 106 -1.16 -2.00 30.79
N VAL A 107 -1.24 -2.71 31.91
CA VAL A 107 -0.10 -2.99 32.77
C VAL A 107 0.41 -4.39 32.46
N VAL A 108 1.65 -4.51 32.00
CA VAL A 108 2.33 -5.79 31.83
C VAL A 108 3.15 -6.06 33.10
N PRO A 109 2.71 -6.97 33.99
CA PRO A 109 3.22 -7.03 35.36
C PRO A 109 4.62 -7.63 35.48
N ARG A 110 5.13 -8.29 34.44
CA ARG A 110 6.45 -8.95 34.42
C ARG A 110 7.09 -8.85 33.05
N ALA A 111 8.41 -8.75 33.02
CA ALA A 111 9.19 -8.84 31.79
C ALA A 111 8.96 -10.20 31.10
N GLY A 112 8.85 -10.19 29.77
CA GLY A 112 8.62 -11.38 28.95
C GLY A 112 7.16 -11.76 28.75
N LEU A 113 6.20 -11.11 29.44
CA LEU A 113 4.78 -11.29 29.15
C LEU A 113 4.36 -10.47 27.92
N LEU A 114 3.47 -11.05 27.11
CA LEU A 114 2.91 -10.42 25.92
C LEU A 114 1.49 -9.92 26.22
N GLN A 115 1.19 -8.70 25.78
CA GLN A 115 -0.16 -8.14 25.77
C GLN A 115 -0.71 -8.18 24.35
N GLN A 116 -1.85 -8.84 24.15
CA GLN A 116 -2.57 -8.74 22.88
C GLN A 116 -3.25 -7.38 22.78
N PHE A 117 -3.10 -6.73 21.63
CA PHE A 117 -3.82 -5.51 21.31
C PHE A 117 -4.82 -5.73 20.18
N ARG A 118 -5.90 -4.96 20.22
CA ARG A 118 -6.85 -4.79 19.11
C ARG A 118 -6.86 -3.33 18.71
N VAL A 119 -6.78 -3.07 17.41
CA VAL A 119 -6.96 -1.74 16.83
C VAL A 119 -8.32 -1.70 16.16
N LEU A 120 -9.15 -0.74 16.53
CA LEU A 120 -10.45 -0.46 15.92
C LEU A 120 -10.36 0.89 15.21
N ALA A 121 -10.87 0.97 13.99
CA ALA A 121 -10.95 2.22 13.23
C ALA A 121 -12.42 2.56 13.04
N THR A 122 -12.87 3.70 13.55
CA THR A 122 -14.23 4.18 13.34
C THR A 122 -14.23 5.17 12.19
N TYR A 123 -15.06 4.93 11.19
CA TYR A 123 -15.24 5.76 10.01
C TYR A 123 -16.25 6.89 10.26
N ASP A 124 -16.21 7.94 9.45
CA ASP A 124 -17.12 9.10 9.53
C ASP A 124 -18.59 8.77 9.26
N ASN A 125 -18.87 7.64 8.61
CA ASN A 125 -20.20 7.07 8.44
C ASN A 125 -20.67 6.20 9.63
N GLY A 126 -19.83 6.02 10.66
CA GLY A 126 -20.13 5.25 11.87
C GLY A 126 -19.77 3.76 11.83
N GLU A 127 -19.24 3.24 10.71
CA GLU A 127 -18.72 1.87 10.64
C GLU A 127 -17.46 1.69 11.51
N VAL A 128 -17.26 0.49 12.08
CA VAL A 128 -16.12 0.14 12.96
C VAL A 128 -15.45 -1.15 12.51
#